data_AF-A0A059JEA8-F1
#
_entry.id   AF-A0A059JEA8-F1
#
_cell.length_a   1.000
_cell.length_b   1.000
_cell.length_c   1.000
_cell.angle_alpha   90.00
_cell.angle_beta   90.00
_cell.angle_gamma   90.00
#
_symmetry.space_group_name_H-M   'P 1'
#
loop_
_entity.id
_entity.type
_entity.pdbx_description
1 polymer ?
#
loop_
_entity_poly.entity_id
_entity_poly.type
_entity_poly.pdbx_seq_one_letter_code
_entity_poly.pdbx_strand_id
1 'polypeptide(L)'
;MDAPIIGRPPFPPPIANAVCGPQVPGSKIPTDDSDIASLNPCPLNACCNFWGQCGTTEEFCENSAGNTAPGTKGCISNCGISIVSGTRDESFIRLGYFKGYNFSSPLYQNTLRVDASQYTHLHFAFSSITPGYEVNTGDTMTTHEFDNFKLLQCPKRILSFGSRSFSDDPEALTIVCEGVTHANRLKLATNIANLIWQHDLDGAPDTAPGSKDEGENYLAFLSF
;
A
#
# COMPACT_ATOMS: atom_id res chain seq x y z
N MET A 1 -6.56 27.64 52.19
CA MET A 1 -5.62 26.61 51.71
C MET A 1 -5.61 26.76 50.20
N ASP A 2 -4.62 27.47 49.69
CA ASP A 2 -4.51 27.80 48.27
C ASP A 2 -4.11 26.54 47.49
N ALA A 3 -4.82 26.26 46.40
CA ALA A 3 -4.48 25.18 45.48
C ALA A 3 -3.12 25.49 44.83
N PRO A 4 -2.24 24.49 44.63
CA PRO A 4 -0.97 24.71 43.98
C PRO A 4 -1.20 25.12 42.53
N ILE A 5 -0.55 26.21 42.09
CA ILE A 5 -0.49 26.60 40.68
C ILE A 5 0.30 25.50 39.96
N ILE A 6 -0.41 24.60 39.27
CA ILE A 6 0.21 23.58 38.42
C ILE A 6 0.72 24.31 37.17
N GLY A 7 2.01 24.65 37.17
CA GLY A 7 2.67 25.20 35.99
C GLY A 7 2.69 24.16 34.87
N ARG A 8 2.19 24.51 33.67
CA ARG A 8 2.35 23.67 32.49
C ARG A 8 3.85 23.50 32.21
N PRO A 9 4.35 22.27 31.96
CA PRO A 9 5.75 22.07 31.62
C PRO A 9 6.11 22.88 30.35
N PRO A 10 7.33 23.42 30.27
CA PRO A 10 7.74 24.23 29.13
C PRO A 10 7.69 23.39 27.84
N PHE A 11 7.24 24.01 26.76
CA PHE A 11 7.24 23.38 25.44
C PHE A 11 8.69 23.10 25.00
N PRO A 12 8.99 21.92 24.43
CA PRO A 12 10.36 21.54 24.15
C PRO A 12 10.97 22.42 23.03
N PRO A 13 12.26 22.77 23.13
CA PRO A 13 12.90 23.62 22.13
C PRO A 13 13.00 22.91 20.78
N PRO A 14 12.96 23.66 19.66
CA PRO A 14 13.04 23.07 18.33
C PRO A 14 14.39 22.40 18.07
N ILE A 15 14.39 21.28 17.36
CA ILE A 15 15.57 20.59 16.83
C ILE A 15 15.64 20.92 15.35
N ALA A 16 16.79 21.45 14.90
CA ALA A 16 16.91 22.03 13.55
C ALA A 16 16.54 21.06 12.41
N ASN A 17 16.79 19.76 12.58
CA ASN A 17 16.53 18.72 11.59
C ASN A 17 15.36 17.80 11.95
N ALA A 18 14.54 18.13 12.95
CA ALA A 18 13.37 17.32 13.29
C ALA A 18 12.31 17.42 12.19
N VAL A 19 11.78 16.26 11.79
CA VAL A 19 10.70 16.10 10.81
C VAL A 19 9.40 15.60 11.44
N CYS A 20 9.45 15.11 12.68
CA CYS A 20 8.29 14.67 13.46
C CYS A 20 8.36 15.11 14.93
N GLY A 21 7.22 15.05 15.62
CA GLY A 21 7.11 15.37 17.04
C GLY A 21 7.02 16.88 17.34
N PRO A 22 6.96 17.27 18.62
CA PRO A 22 6.75 18.66 19.03
C PRO A 22 7.94 19.60 18.74
N GLN A 23 9.12 19.04 18.47
CA GLN A 23 10.36 19.79 18.28
C GLN A 23 10.64 20.16 16.81
N VAL A 24 9.71 19.90 15.89
CA VAL A 24 9.81 20.39 14.50
C VAL A 24 9.85 21.92 14.52
N PRO A 25 10.82 22.57 13.83
CA PRO A 25 10.90 24.02 13.77
C PRO A 25 9.59 24.67 13.32
N GLY A 26 9.06 25.59 14.12
CA GLY A 26 7.78 26.27 13.85
C GLY A 26 6.53 25.58 14.39
N SER A 27 6.67 24.48 15.14
CA SER A 27 5.56 23.83 15.83
C SER A 27 4.82 24.82 16.75
N LYS A 28 3.49 24.84 16.64
CA LYS A 28 2.65 25.69 17.48
C LYS A 28 2.38 24.99 18.80
N ILE A 29 2.58 25.72 19.90
CA ILE A 29 2.24 25.24 21.24
C ILE A 29 0.72 25.07 21.31
N PRO A 30 0.21 23.86 21.61
CA PRO A 30 -1.21 23.68 21.80
C PRO A 30 -1.73 24.52 22.96
N THR A 31 -2.93 25.07 22.80
CA THR A 31 -3.57 25.89 23.85
C THR A 31 -4.39 25.05 24.82
N ASP A 32 -4.78 23.85 24.39
CA ASP A 32 -5.51 22.84 25.17
C ASP A 32 -4.55 21.84 25.83
N ASP A 33 -5.10 20.79 26.42
CA ASP A 33 -4.34 19.70 27.05
C ASP A 33 -4.06 18.55 26.06
N SER A 34 -3.95 18.85 24.76
CA SER A 34 -3.58 17.85 23.76
C SER A 34 -2.18 17.29 23.98
N ASP A 35 -1.99 16.02 23.61
CA ASP A 35 -0.69 15.36 23.72
C ASP A 35 0.27 15.95 22.69
N ILE A 36 1.30 16.66 23.17
CA ILE A 36 2.31 17.26 22.31
C ILE A 36 3.08 16.20 21.50
N ALA A 37 3.08 14.93 21.91
CA ALA A 37 3.68 13.83 21.16
C ALA A 37 2.97 13.52 19.83
N SER A 38 1.70 13.91 19.69
CA SER A 38 0.94 13.72 18.43
C SER A 38 1.17 14.84 17.40
N LEU A 39 1.98 15.86 17.73
CA LEU A 39 2.32 16.92 16.78
C LEU A 39 3.27 16.41 15.70
N ASN A 40 3.03 16.85 14.46
CA ASN A 40 3.83 16.49 13.29
C ASN A 40 4.04 14.96 13.17
N PRO A 41 2.98 14.19 12.92
CA PRO A 41 3.08 12.73 12.84
C PRO A 41 3.94 12.30 11.66
N CYS A 42 4.61 11.16 11.81
CA CYS A 42 5.33 10.55 10.70
C CYS A 42 4.37 10.02 9.63
N PRO A 43 4.78 10.01 8.35
CA PRO A 43 4.05 9.30 7.29
C PRO A 43 3.79 7.84 7.66
N LEU A 44 2.64 7.31 7.22
CA LEU A 44 2.24 5.91 7.45
C LEU A 44 2.18 5.47 8.92
N ASN A 45 2.05 6.42 9.85
CA ASN A 45 2.11 6.17 11.29
C ASN A 45 3.40 5.43 11.72
N ALA A 46 4.53 5.73 11.07
CA ALA A 46 5.83 5.27 11.53
C ALA A 46 6.18 5.87 12.92
N CYS A 47 7.17 5.27 13.58
CA CYS A 47 7.64 5.73 14.88
C CYS A 47 8.40 7.05 14.73
N CYS A 48 8.10 8.00 15.62
CA CYS A 48 8.89 9.22 15.75
C CYS A 48 9.90 9.02 16.86
N ASN A 49 11.19 9.01 16.54
CA ASN A 49 12.24 8.84 17.55
C ASN A 49 12.47 10.15 18.33
N PHE A 50 13.25 10.05 19.41
CA PHE A 50 13.59 11.19 20.27
C PHE A 50 14.26 12.36 19.54
N TRP A 51 14.96 12.09 18.43
CA TRP A 51 15.61 13.11 17.60
C TRP A 51 14.68 13.72 16.54
N GLY A 52 13.38 13.44 16.62
CA GLY A 52 12.38 13.92 15.68
C GLY A 52 12.55 13.31 14.28
N GLN A 53 13.03 12.08 14.17
CA GLN A 53 13.18 11.34 12.91
C GLN A 53 12.16 10.21 12.82
N CYS A 54 11.70 9.94 11.60
CA CYS A 54 10.73 8.87 11.33
C CYS A 54 11.41 7.56 10.93
N GLY A 55 10.93 6.45 11.48
CA GLY A 55 11.38 5.12 11.08
C GLY A 55 10.53 4.01 11.68
N THR A 56 10.78 2.77 11.24
CA THR A 56 10.00 1.58 11.65
C THR A 56 10.85 0.52 12.35
N THR A 57 12.15 0.78 12.52
CA THR A 57 13.06 -0.15 13.21
C THR A 57 13.07 0.12 14.70
N GLU A 58 13.63 -0.83 15.46
CA GLU A 58 13.75 -0.73 16.91
C GLU A 58 14.42 0.58 17.37
N GLU A 59 15.40 1.09 16.63
CA GLU A 59 16.06 2.38 16.92
C GLU A 59 15.08 3.56 16.98
N PHE A 60 14.00 3.52 16.21
CA PHE A 60 13.00 4.58 16.16
C PHE A 60 11.82 4.33 17.09
N CYS A 61 11.53 3.06 17.35
CA CYS A 61 10.31 2.60 18.00
C CYS A 61 10.52 2.16 19.45
N GLU A 62 11.75 2.19 19.97
CA GLU A 62 12.05 1.70 21.31
C GLU A 62 11.32 2.54 22.38
N ASN A 63 10.56 1.84 23.22
CA ASN A 63 9.76 2.41 24.31
C ASN A 63 10.63 2.73 25.53
N SER A 64 11.73 3.46 25.36
CA SER A 64 12.49 3.96 26.50
C SER A 64 11.89 5.29 26.96
N ALA A 65 10.93 5.23 27.87
CA ALA A 65 10.32 6.43 28.46
C ALA A 65 11.39 7.29 29.16
N GLY A 66 11.59 8.52 28.67
CA GLY A 66 12.25 9.59 29.41
C GLY A 66 13.74 9.41 29.75
N ASN A 67 14.43 8.43 29.18
CA ASN A 67 15.85 8.24 29.45
C ASN A 67 16.67 9.09 28.47
N THR A 68 17.30 10.16 28.95
CA THR A 68 18.08 11.14 28.15
C THR A 68 19.59 10.86 28.19
N ALA A 69 19.99 9.69 28.68
CA ALA A 69 21.40 9.31 28.73
C ALA A 69 21.98 9.21 27.30
N PRO A 70 23.23 9.68 27.06
CA PRO A 70 23.86 9.52 25.75
C PRO A 70 23.81 8.06 25.28
N GLY A 71 23.17 7.80 24.14
CA GLY A 71 22.99 6.46 23.58
C GLY A 71 21.64 5.80 23.87
N THR A 72 20.69 6.48 24.51
CA THR A 72 19.31 5.98 24.67
C THR A 72 18.47 6.21 23.42
N LYS A 73 17.63 5.22 23.10
CA LYS A 73 16.76 5.18 21.92
C LYS A 73 15.33 5.43 22.37
N GLY A 74 15.00 6.70 22.60
CA GLY A 74 13.64 7.09 22.96
C GLY A 74 12.74 7.18 21.74
N CYS A 75 11.45 6.95 21.95
CA CYS A 75 10.40 7.18 20.98
C CYS A 75 9.36 8.17 21.55
N ILE A 76 8.93 9.10 20.69
CA ILE A 76 7.95 10.15 20.98
C ILE A 76 6.54 9.64 20.70
N SER A 77 6.30 9.03 19.53
CA SER A 77 4.96 8.58 19.10
C SER A 77 5.02 7.35 18.20
N ASN A 78 3.90 6.61 18.15
CA ASN A 78 3.74 5.31 17.46
C ASN A 78 4.75 4.26 17.90
N CYS A 79 5.11 4.26 19.19
CA CYS A 79 6.21 3.47 19.71
C CYS A 79 5.86 2.00 19.88
N GLY A 80 6.88 1.15 19.74
CA GLY A 80 6.78 -0.30 19.78
C GLY A 80 6.73 -0.93 18.39
N ILE A 81 7.45 -2.04 18.24
CA ILE A 81 7.46 -2.89 17.03
C ILE A 81 6.67 -4.19 17.23
N SER A 82 5.89 -4.27 18.30
CA SER A 82 5.17 -5.48 18.66
C SER A 82 4.08 -5.75 17.63
N ILE A 83 4.09 -6.94 17.03
CA ILE A 83 2.99 -7.39 16.19
C ILE A 83 1.81 -7.72 17.10
N VAL A 84 0.86 -6.79 17.21
CA VAL A 84 -0.42 -7.04 17.85
C VAL A 84 -1.29 -7.87 16.92
N SER A 85 -1.58 -9.11 17.32
CA SER A 85 -2.59 -9.92 16.64
C SER A 85 -3.97 -9.40 17.03
N GLY A 86 -4.72 -8.85 16.06
CA GLY A 86 -6.11 -8.47 16.26
C GLY A 86 -7.03 -9.68 16.45
N THR A 87 -8.29 -9.41 16.81
CA THR A 87 -9.35 -10.43 16.74
C THR A 87 -9.51 -10.89 15.29
N ARG A 88 -9.38 -12.19 15.08
CA ARG A 88 -9.31 -12.85 13.77
C ARG A 88 -10.67 -12.83 13.09
N ASP A 89 -10.78 -12.20 11.92
CA ASP A 89 -11.90 -12.45 11.01
C ASP A 89 -11.85 -13.92 10.55
N GLU A 90 -12.97 -14.63 10.62
CA GLU A 90 -13.05 -16.09 10.49
C GLU A 90 -12.68 -16.62 9.08
N SER A 91 -12.63 -15.77 8.05
CA SER A 91 -12.41 -16.19 6.67
C SER A 91 -10.96 -15.96 6.20
N PHE A 92 -10.18 -17.05 6.13
CA PHE A 92 -8.85 -17.04 5.54
C PHE A 92 -8.90 -16.88 4.02
N ILE A 93 -8.25 -15.83 3.51
CA ILE A 93 -7.95 -15.71 2.09
C ILE A 93 -6.73 -16.58 1.77
N ARG A 94 -6.88 -17.51 0.82
CA ARG A 94 -5.77 -18.24 0.20
C ARG A 94 -5.57 -17.66 -1.18
N LEU A 95 -4.60 -16.76 -1.30
CA LEU A 95 -4.31 -15.98 -2.49
C LEU A 95 -3.22 -16.67 -3.31
N GLY A 96 -3.45 -16.86 -4.61
CA GLY A 96 -2.44 -17.32 -5.56
C GLY A 96 -2.29 -16.35 -6.72
N TYR A 97 -1.09 -16.28 -7.28
CA TYR A 97 -0.83 -15.59 -8.56
C TYR A 97 -0.45 -16.62 -9.62
N PHE A 98 -1.28 -16.73 -10.64
CA PHE A 98 -1.02 -17.55 -11.80
C PHE A 98 -0.34 -16.71 -12.89
N LYS A 99 0.88 -17.11 -13.25
CA LYS A 99 1.69 -16.45 -14.27
C LYS A 99 1.27 -16.95 -15.66
N GLY A 100 0.44 -16.19 -16.37
CA GLY A 100 -0.11 -16.55 -17.68
C GLY A 100 0.84 -16.37 -18.87
N TYR A 101 2.16 -16.25 -18.64
CA TYR A 101 3.17 -15.97 -19.67
C TYR A 101 4.43 -16.83 -19.47
N ASN A 102 5.43 -16.66 -20.33
CA ASN A 102 6.71 -17.39 -20.31
C ASN A 102 6.59 -18.88 -20.71
N PHE A 103 5.86 -19.14 -21.80
CA PHE A 103 5.57 -20.47 -22.36
C PHE A 103 6.81 -21.28 -22.79
N SER A 104 7.96 -20.62 -23.00
CA SER A 104 9.23 -21.29 -23.32
C SER A 104 9.95 -21.85 -22.09
N SER A 105 9.48 -21.56 -20.88
CA SER A 105 10.10 -22.05 -19.65
C SER A 105 9.84 -23.55 -19.46
N PRO A 106 10.85 -24.33 -19.00
CA PRO A 106 10.62 -25.71 -18.59
C PRO A 106 9.73 -25.82 -17.34
N LEU A 107 9.50 -24.70 -16.64
CA LEU A 107 8.61 -24.60 -15.47
C LEU A 107 7.21 -24.07 -15.85
N TYR A 108 6.91 -23.96 -17.14
CA TYR A 108 5.58 -23.56 -17.58
C TYR A 108 4.53 -24.57 -17.08
N GLN A 109 3.48 -24.05 -16.44
CA GLN A 109 2.33 -24.82 -15.99
C GLN A 109 1.09 -24.24 -16.67
N ASN A 110 0.35 -25.11 -17.36
CA ASN A 110 -0.96 -24.76 -17.89
C ASN A 110 -1.96 -24.54 -16.74
N THR A 111 -2.81 -23.53 -16.85
CA THR A 111 -3.79 -23.10 -15.85
C THR A 111 -4.72 -24.24 -15.43
N LEU A 112 -5.14 -25.09 -16.36
CA LEU A 112 -6.03 -26.22 -16.09
C LEU A 112 -5.38 -27.31 -15.22
N ARG A 113 -4.05 -27.25 -15.02
CA ARG A 113 -3.31 -28.15 -14.12
C ARG A 113 -3.13 -27.56 -12.72
N VAL A 114 -3.65 -26.36 -12.45
CA VAL A 114 -3.65 -25.77 -11.11
C VAL A 114 -4.73 -26.44 -10.29
N ASP A 115 -4.38 -26.90 -9.08
CA ASP A 115 -5.37 -27.33 -8.09
C ASP A 115 -6.06 -26.09 -7.50
N ALA A 116 -7.09 -25.61 -8.21
CA ALA A 116 -7.80 -24.37 -7.87
C ALA A 116 -8.50 -24.43 -6.50
N SER A 117 -8.78 -25.64 -5.98
CA SER A 117 -9.42 -25.85 -4.68
C SER A 117 -8.58 -25.35 -3.49
N GLN A 118 -7.27 -25.22 -3.69
CA GLN A 118 -6.34 -24.71 -2.68
C GLN A 118 -6.48 -23.20 -2.47
N TYR A 119 -7.12 -22.48 -3.39
CA TYR A 119 -7.21 -21.03 -3.38
C TYR A 119 -8.64 -20.57 -3.11
N THR A 120 -8.78 -19.45 -2.40
CA THR A 120 -10.06 -18.71 -2.36
C THR A 120 -10.07 -17.59 -3.39
N HIS A 121 -8.89 -17.07 -3.76
CA HIS A 121 -8.69 -16.02 -4.76
C HIS A 121 -7.48 -16.39 -5.60
N LEU A 122 -7.63 -16.39 -6.92
CA LEU A 122 -6.55 -16.67 -7.86
C LEU A 122 -6.44 -15.52 -8.85
N HIS A 123 -5.24 -14.95 -8.94
CA HIS A 123 -4.95 -13.77 -9.75
C HIS A 123 -4.29 -14.20 -11.06
N PHE A 124 -4.84 -13.80 -12.20
CA PHE A 124 -4.18 -13.94 -13.50
C PHE A 124 -3.20 -12.78 -13.69
N ALA A 125 -1.92 -13.11 -13.80
CA ALA A 125 -0.82 -12.16 -13.97
C ALA A 125 -0.19 -12.34 -15.37
N PHE A 126 -0.20 -11.35 -16.26
CA PHE A 126 -0.82 -10.02 -16.15
C PHE A 126 -1.56 -9.69 -17.44
N SER A 127 -2.62 -8.89 -17.32
CA SER A 127 -3.17 -8.12 -18.45
C SER A 127 -2.43 -6.81 -18.64
N SER A 128 -2.37 -6.36 -19.89
CA SER A 128 -1.77 -5.11 -20.32
C SER A 128 -2.81 -3.99 -20.42
N ILE A 129 -2.33 -2.76 -20.24
CA ILE A 129 -3.10 -1.53 -20.48
C ILE A 129 -2.41 -0.79 -21.63
N THR A 130 -3.16 -0.43 -22.67
CA THR A 130 -2.62 0.35 -23.80
C THR A 130 -2.51 1.83 -23.43
N PRO A 131 -1.75 2.66 -24.18
CA PRO A 131 -1.77 4.12 -24.01
C PRO A 131 -3.17 4.75 -24.18
N GLY A 132 -4.08 4.05 -24.86
CA GLY A 132 -5.49 4.42 -24.98
C GLY A 132 -6.35 4.05 -23.78
N TYR A 133 -5.77 3.46 -22.73
CA TYR A 133 -6.43 2.88 -21.56
C TYR A 133 -7.34 1.68 -21.87
N GLU A 134 -7.12 1.01 -22.99
CA GLU A 134 -7.79 -0.27 -23.28
C GLU A 134 -7.07 -1.39 -22.54
N VAL A 135 -7.83 -2.34 -22.02
CA VAL A 135 -7.31 -3.46 -21.25
C VAL A 135 -7.36 -4.72 -22.09
N ASN A 136 -6.26 -5.47 -22.16
CA ASN A 136 -6.18 -6.72 -22.91
C ASN A 136 -5.22 -7.73 -22.28
N THR A 137 -5.22 -8.96 -22.77
CA THR A 137 -4.39 -10.08 -22.27
C THR A 137 -3.00 -10.15 -22.92
N GLY A 138 -2.64 -9.20 -23.78
CA GLY A 138 -1.38 -9.20 -24.52
C GLY A 138 -1.41 -10.14 -25.74
N ASP A 139 -0.43 -11.03 -25.85
CA ASP A 139 -0.25 -11.93 -27.00
C ASP A 139 -1.23 -13.11 -27.05
N THR A 140 -1.32 -13.75 -28.22
CA THR A 140 -2.21 -14.90 -28.48
C THR A 140 -2.05 -16.04 -27.49
N MET A 141 -0.82 -16.33 -27.05
CA MET A 141 -0.57 -17.44 -26.11
C MET A 141 -1.11 -17.11 -24.72
N THR A 142 -0.93 -15.87 -24.29
CA THR A 142 -1.44 -15.36 -23.00
C THR A 142 -2.96 -15.26 -23.02
N THR A 143 -3.55 -14.84 -24.13
CA THR A 143 -5.01 -14.86 -24.34
C THR A 143 -5.57 -16.28 -24.25
N HIS A 144 -4.92 -17.26 -24.88
CA HIS A 144 -5.31 -18.66 -24.75
C HIS A 144 -5.24 -19.15 -23.29
N GLU A 145 -4.20 -18.71 -22.56
CA GLU A 145 -4.04 -19.11 -21.17
C GLU A 145 -5.04 -18.43 -20.22
N PHE A 146 -5.43 -17.19 -20.54
CA PHE A 146 -6.53 -16.49 -19.90
C PHE A 146 -7.89 -17.16 -20.19
N ASP A 147 -8.10 -17.67 -21.41
CA ASP A 147 -9.29 -18.44 -21.74
C ASP A 147 -9.39 -19.70 -20.89
N ASN A 148 -8.29 -20.42 -20.69
CA ASN A 148 -8.23 -21.54 -19.76
C ASN A 148 -8.47 -21.12 -18.31
N PHE A 149 -7.92 -19.98 -17.89
CA PHE A 149 -8.09 -19.45 -16.53
C PHE A 149 -9.56 -19.18 -16.20
N LYS A 150 -10.34 -18.64 -17.14
CA LYS A 150 -11.77 -18.40 -16.96
C LYS A 150 -12.56 -19.68 -16.68
N LEU A 151 -12.07 -20.85 -17.11
CA LEU A 151 -12.75 -22.12 -16.89
C LEU A 151 -12.59 -22.64 -15.46
N LEU A 152 -11.63 -22.12 -14.69
CA LEU A 152 -11.40 -22.55 -13.32
C LEU A 152 -12.65 -22.32 -12.45
N GLN A 153 -12.88 -23.26 -11.55
CA GLN A 153 -13.95 -23.24 -10.56
C GLN A 153 -13.31 -23.25 -9.17
N CYS A 154 -14.05 -22.78 -8.16
CA CYS A 154 -13.68 -22.65 -6.74
C CYS A 154 -13.12 -21.28 -6.30
N PRO A 155 -12.00 -20.74 -6.83
CA PRO A 155 -11.52 -19.44 -6.39
C PRO A 155 -12.25 -18.32 -7.11
N LYS A 156 -12.29 -17.15 -6.48
CA LYS A 156 -12.55 -15.89 -7.20
C LYS A 156 -11.45 -15.65 -8.21
N ARG A 157 -11.83 -15.42 -9.47
CA ARG A 157 -10.95 -15.18 -10.62
C ARG A 157 -10.69 -13.69 -10.74
N ILE A 158 -9.47 -13.27 -10.43
CA ILE A 158 -9.08 -11.86 -10.37
C ILE A 158 -8.09 -11.54 -11.49
N LEU A 159 -8.28 -10.45 -12.21
CA LEU A 159 -7.38 -10.04 -13.29
C LEU A 159 -6.38 -8.98 -12.83
N SER A 160 -5.10 -9.31 -12.78
CA SER A 160 -4.04 -8.38 -12.37
C SER A 160 -3.54 -7.50 -13.52
N PHE A 161 -3.48 -6.20 -13.26
CA PHE A 161 -2.93 -5.21 -14.18
C PHE A 161 -1.48 -4.85 -13.83
N GLY A 162 -0.71 -4.55 -14.87
CA GLY A 162 0.66 -4.07 -14.76
C GLY A 162 1.61 -4.90 -15.62
N SER A 163 2.86 -5.06 -15.20
CA SER A 163 3.91 -5.57 -16.09
C SER A 163 4.35 -7.01 -15.79
N ARG A 164 4.60 -7.77 -16.86
CA ARG A 164 5.34 -9.06 -16.84
C ARG A 164 6.76 -8.92 -16.25
N SER A 165 7.24 -7.68 -16.18
CA SER A 165 8.57 -7.23 -15.76
C SER A 165 8.42 -5.98 -14.87
N PHE A 166 7.61 -6.04 -13.80
CA PHE A 166 7.27 -4.90 -12.91
C PHE A 166 8.46 -4.11 -12.34
N SER A 167 9.71 -4.55 -12.54
CA SER A 167 10.91 -3.79 -12.19
C SER A 167 11.50 -2.92 -13.32
N ASP A 168 11.19 -3.16 -14.61
CA ASP A 168 11.99 -2.61 -15.72
C ASP A 168 11.21 -2.15 -16.96
N ASP A 169 9.89 -1.88 -16.86
CA ASP A 169 9.10 -1.33 -17.97
C ASP A 169 8.58 0.09 -17.65
N PRO A 170 9.36 1.14 -18.00
CA PRO A 170 8.98 2.54 -17.78
C PRO A 170 7.70 2.95 -18.51
N GLU A 171 7.37 2.32 -19.63
CA GLU A 171 6.20 2.66 -20.43
C GLU A 171 4.93 2.17 -19.71
N ALA A 172 4.92 0.92 -19.24
CA ALA A 172 3.82 0.38 -18.46
C ALA A 172 3.57 1.19 -17.17
N LEU A 173 4.64 1.62 -16.50
CA LEU A 173 4.54 2.47 -15.30
C LEU A 173 3.91 3.83 -15.65
N THR A 174 4.38 4.46 -16.73
CA THR A 174 3.85 5.77 -17.18
C THR A 174 2.37 5.69 -17.50
N ILE A 175 1.92 4.65 -18.22
CA ILE A 175 0.50 4.46 -18.56
C ILE A 175 -0.37 4.37 -17.31
N VAL A 176 0.06 3.63 -16.28
CA VAL A 176 -0.71 3.51 -15.03
C VAL A 176 -0.74 4.84 -14.28
N CYS A 177 0.40 5.50 -14.12
CA CYS A 177 0.50 6.80 -13.45
C CYS A 177 -0.37 7.87 -14.13
N GLU A 178 -0.33 7.97 -15.46
CA GLU A 178 -1.19 8.89 -16.21
C GLU A 178 -2.67 8.48 -16.18
N GLY A 179 -2.94 7.18 -16.13
CA GLY A 179 -4.27 6.60 -16.11
C GLY A 179 -5.08 6.96 -14.85
N VAL A 180 -4.43 7.09 -13.69
CA VAL A 180 -5.10 7.42 -12.42
C VAL A 180 -5.32 8.93 -12.22
N THR A 181 -4.79 9.76 -13.10
CA THR A 181 -5.03 11.21 -13.07
C THR A 181 -6.50 11.56 -13.29
N HIS A 182 -6.92 12.77 -12.88
CA HIS A 182 -8.30 13.22 -13.03
C HIS A 182 -8.80 13.14 -14.48
N ALA A 183 -7.92 13.40 -15.45
CA ALA A 183 -8.27 13.38 -16.87
C ALA A 183 -8.63 11.98 -17.39
N ASN A 184 -8.02 10.92 -16.83
CA ASN A 184 -8.05 9.57 -17.43
C ASN A 184 -8.73 8.52 -16.54
N ARG A 185 -8.84 8.76 -15.21
CA ARG A 185 -9.28 7.75 -14.23
C ARG A 185 -10.62 7.11 -14.55
N LEU A 186 -11.59 7.90 -15.01
CA LEU A 186 -12.91 7.38 -15.37
C LEU A 186 -12.86 6.44 -16.57
N LYS A 187 -12.06 6.79 -17.58
CA LYS A 187 -11.89 5.97 -18.79
C LYS A 187 -11.20 4.65 -18.45
N LEU A 188 -10.12 4.72 -17.68
CA LEU A 188 -9.40 3.53 -17.23
C LEU A 188 -10.29 2.62 -16.38
N ALA A 189 -10.99 3.18 -15.38
CA ALA A 189 -11.89 2.42 -14.50
C ALA A 189 -13.03 1.76 -15.29
N THR A 190 -13.64 2.50 -16.22
CA THR A 190 -14.71 1.98 -17.09
C THR A 190 -14.22 0.81 -17.95
N ASN A 191 -13.04 0.92 -18.56
CA ASN A 191 -12.50 -0.14 -19.40
C ASN A 191 -12.12 -1.40 -18.61
N ILE A 192 -11.59 -1.24 -17.40
CA ILE A 192 -11.34 -2.34 -16.47
C ILE A 192 -12.66 -3.02 -16.10
N ALA A 193 -13.66 -2.26 -15.65
CA ALA A 193 -14.96 -2.78 -15.26
C ALA A 193 -15.66 -3.51 -16.41
N ASN A 194 -15.61 -2.95 -17.63
CA ASN A 194 -16.17 -3.56 -18.82
C ASN A 194 -15.53 -4.92 -19.11
N LEU A 195 -14.20 -5.05 -18.98
CA LEU A 195 -13.52 -6.32 -19.21
C LEU A 195 -13.89 -7.35 -18.15
N ILE A 196 -13.88 -6.96 -16.87
CA ILE A 196 -14.31 -7.82 -15.75
C ILE A 196 -15.73 -8.35 -16.02
N TRP A 197 -16.65 -7.47 -16.40
CA TRP A 197 -18.03 -7.84 -16.70
C TRP A 197 -18.15 -8.74 -17.94
N GLN A 198 -17.44 -8.39 -19.03
CA GLN A 198 -17.46 -9.14 -20.28
C GLN A 198 -16.94 -10.58 -20.12
N HIS A 199 -16.00 -10.79 -19.20
CA HIS A 199 -15.35 -12.08 -18.98
C HIS A 199 -15.80 -12.81 -17.72
N ASP A 200 -16.85 -12.32 -17.04
CA ASP A 200 -17.39 -12.93 -15.83
C ASP A 200 -16.32 -13.13 -14.75
N LEU A 201 -15.48 -12.11 -14.53
CA LEU A 201 -14.43 -12.13 -13.53
C LEU A 201 -14.93 -11.59 -12.19
N ASP A 202 -14.30 -12.02 -11.10
CA ASP A 202 -14.69 -11.68 -9.73
C ASP A 202 -14.02 -10.38 -9.23
N GLY A 203 -13.09 -9.81 -10.00
CA GLY A 203 -12.49 -8.51 -9.72
C GLY A 203 -11.14 -8.28 -10.39
N ALA A 204 -10.48 -7.20 -9.98
CA ALA A 204 -9.11 -6.87 -10.31
C ALA A 204 -8.36 -6.35 -9.08
N PRO A 205 -7.07 -6.65 -8.92
CA PRO A 205 -6.27 -6.23 -7.79
C PRO A 205 -5.55 -4.90 -8.05
N ASP A 206 -5.13 -4.34 -6.92
CA ASP A 206 -4.51 -3.04 -6.75
C ASP A 206 -3.07 -2.98 -7.31
N THR A 207 -2.66 -1.82 -7.81
CA THR A 207 -1.28 -1.49 -8.19
C THR A 207 -0.80 -0.33 -7.33
N ALA A 208 0.34 -0.47 -6.65
CA ALA A 208 0.81 0.54 -5.71
C ALA A 208 1.24 1.87 -6.41
N PRO A 209 0.94 3.05 -5.80
CA PRO A 209 1.40 4.35 -6.31
C PRO A 209 2.90 4.58 -6.07
N GLY A 210 3.55 5.33 -6.97
CA GLY A 210 4.98 5.66 -6.98
C GLY A 210 5.34 7.12 -6.70
N SER A 211 4.42 8.09 -6.79
CA SER A 211 4.70 9.52 -6.50
C SER A 211 3.82 10.16 -5.40
N LYS A 212 4.20 11.36 -4.94
CA LYS A 212 3.60 12.05 -3.78
C LYS A 212 2.12 12.42 -4.00
N ASP A 213 1.75 12.78 -5.22
CA ASP A 213 0.37 13.13 -5.60
C ASP A 213 -0.41 11.92 -6.12
N GLU A 214 0.28 10.82 -6.45
CA GLU A 214 -0.35 9.58 -6.90
C GLU A 214 -1.19 8.94 -5.80
N GLY A 215 -0.84 9.06 -4.52
CA GLY A 215 -1.67 8.54 -3.44
C GLY A 215 -3.11 9.08 -3.46
N GLU A 216 -3.27 10.40 -3.65
CA GLU A 216 -4.59 11.04 -3.73
C GLU A 216 -5.32 10.70 -5.04
N ASN A 217 -4.59 10.71 -6.16
CA ASN A 217 -5.15 10.33 -7.46
C ASN A 217 -5.61 8.87 -7.48
N TYR A 218 -4.86 7.99 -6.84
CA TYR A 218 -5.14 6.57 -6.72
C TYR A 218 -6.35 6.33 -5.82
N LEU A 219 -6.41 6.96 -4.65
CA LEU A 219 -7.58 6.91 -3.78
C LEU A 219 -8.86 7.34 -4.50
N ALA A 220 -8.76 8.41 -5.31
CA ALA A 220 -9.89 8.89 -6.09
C ALA A 220 -10.24 7.97 -7.28
N PHE A 221 -9.27 7.21 -7.82
CA PHE A 221 -9.53 6.17 -8.82
C PHE A 221 -10.29 4.98 -8.22
N LEU A 222 -9.98 4.59 -6.98
CA LEU A 222 -10.68 3.50 -6.25
C LEU A 222 -12.12 3.85 -5.82
N SER A 223 -12.53 5.10 -5.98
CA SER A 223 -13.86 5.59 -5.58
C SER A 223 -14.90 5.49 -6.70
N PHE A 224 -14.54 4.95 -7.87
CA PHE A 224 -15.42 4.66 -9.01
C PHE A 224 -15.82 3.18 -9.04
#